data_AF-A0A928PVC1-F1
#
_entry.id   AF-A0A928PVC1-F1
#
_cell.length_a   1.000
_cell.length_b   1.000
_cell.length_c   1.000
_cell.angle_alpha   90.00
_cell.angle_beta   90.00
_cell.angle_gamma   90.00
#
_symmetry.space_group_name_H-M   'P 1'
#
loop_
_entity.id
_entity.type
_entity.pdbx_description
1 polymer ?
#
loop_
_entity_poly.entity_id
_entity_poly.type
_entity_poly.pdbx_seq_one_letter_code
_entity_poly.pdbx_strand_id
1 'polypeptide(L)'
;MKKMLMSVISLVLVICLMMPSVYAAADTQTNYDSVMDYVADAQANDEADSKIRFGRFVNGLSNFVINDFLGTVLKLVIPDSAAVADYEKFDIDEYDNFYEGTETFIDEPQGEKVWSLGYGKASVLPSDFGEKQYAKGAYVPYIFGNEMYTDEDGNEEDLMVRAVVMNDGSGRGNVVFIALDAIGFANADVRQVREALKDLAKKYNIVSINVSCTHIHTGIDSQGVWTDPIGCIINNSFSKITRNVKYGVERSFIE
;
A
#
# COMPACT_ATOMS: atom_id res chain seq x y z
N MET A 1 5.92 -41.21 0.44
CA MET A 1 4.92 -40.30 1.04
C MET A 1 5.37 -38.84 1.07
N LYS A 2 6.54 -38.49 1.65
CA LYS A 2 7.03 -37.09 1.72
C LYS A 2 7.15 -36.37 0.37
N LYS A 3 7.68 -37.03 -0.67
CA LYS A 3 7.82 -36.43 -2.01
C LYS A 3 6.46 -36.18 -2.69
N MET A 4 5.53 -37.12 -2.57
CA MET A 4 4.19 -36.99 -3.16
C MET A 4 3.39 -35.86 -2.48
N LEU A 5 3.49 -35.74 -1.16
CA LEU A 5 2.88 -34.63 -0.41
C LEU A 5 3.46 -33.27 -0.83
N MET A 6 4.79 -33.18 -0.97
CA MET A 6 5.46 -31.95 -1.43
C MET A 6 5.06 -31.58 -2.87
N SER A 7 4.98 -32.56 -3.78
CA SER A 7 4.52 -32.33 -5.15
C SER A 7 3.06 -31.88 -5.22
N VAL A 8 2.18 -32.42 -4.37
CA VAL A 8 0.77 -32.00 -4.28
C VAL A 8 0.67 -30.58 -3.73
N ILE A 9 1.42 -30.25 -2.68
CA ILE A 9 1.45 -28.89 -2.10
C ILE A 9 1.98 -27.87 -3.11
N SER A 10 3.07 -28.19 -3.83
CA SER A 10 3.59 -27.32 -4.88
C SER A 10 2.59 -27.12 -6.02
N LEU A 11 1.87 -28.17 -6.43
CA LEU A 11 0.84 -28.06 -7.47
C LEU A 11 -0.33 -27.16 -7.00
N VAL A 12 -0.78 -27.32 -5.76
CA VAL A 12 -1.84 -26.49 -5.17
C VAL A 12 -1.40 -25.03 -5.06
N LEU A 13 -0.18 -24.75 -4.61
CA LEU A 13 0.36 -23.39 -4.53
C LEU A 13 0.47 -22.73 -5.90
N VAL A 14 0.92 -23.46 -6.92
CA VAL A 14 0.97 -22.96 -8.30
C VAL A 14 -0.44 -22.64 -8.82
N ILE A 15 -1.43 -23.49 -8.55
CA ILE A 15 -2.83 -23.25 -8.93
C ILE A 15 -3.40 -22.02 -8.20
N CYS A 16 -3.10 -21.84 -6.91
CA CYS A 16 -3.51 -20.66 -6.13
C CYS A 16 -2.87 -19.37 -6.63
N LEU A 17 -1.62 -19.41 -7.10
CA LEU A 17 -0.91 -18.24 -7.67
C LEU A 17 -1.32 -17.94 -9.11
N MET A 18 -1.77 -18.95 -9.88
CA MET A 18 -2.21 -18.79 -11.27
C MET A 18 -3.70 -18.41 -11.41
N MET A 19 -4.48 -18.46 -10.34
CA MET A 19 -5.84 -17.91 -10.34
C MET A 19 -5.80 -16.47 -9.83
N PRO A 20 -5.69 -15.45 -10.71
CA PRO A 20 -6.00 -14.09 -10.29
C PRO A 20 -7.40 -14.13 -9.68
N SER A 21 -7.54 -13.66 -8.44
CA SER A 21 -8.79 -13.55 -7.69
C SER A 21 -9.83 -12.62 -8.34
N VAL A 22 -9.67 -12.32 -9.62
CA VAL A 22 -10.53 -11.47 -10.46
C VAL A 22 -11.42 -12.32 -11.39
N TYR A 23 -11.07 -13.57 -11.70
CA TYR A 23 -11.88 -14.36 -12.66
C TYR A 23 -13.15 -14.99 -12.07
N ALA A 24 -13.28 -15.07 -10.74
CA ALA A 24 -14.48 -15.59 -10.08
C ALA A 24 -15.53 -14.49 -9.77
N ALA A 25 -15.24 -13.23 -10.11
CA ALA A 25 -16.17 -12.09 -9.97
C ALA A 25 -16.60 -11.49 -11.33
N ALA A 26 -16.23 -12.13 -12.45
CA ALA A 26 -16.84 -11.84 -13.74
C ALA A 26 -18.10 -12.70 -13.88
N ASP A 27 -19.11 -12.39 -13.06
CA ASP A 27 -20.43 -13.01 -13.22
C ASP A 27 -21.02 -12.46 -14.53
N THR A 28 -21.33 -13.34 -15.47
CA THR A 28 -22.28 -13.02 -16.55
C THR A 28 -23.61 -12.75 -15.86
N GLN A 29 -23.87 -11.49 -15.54
CA GLN A 29 -25.02 -11.07 -14.75
C GLN A 29 -26.30 -11.51 -15.46
N THR A 30 -26.94 -12.55 -14.93
CA THR A 30 -28.24 -13.00 -15.41
C THR A 30 -29.28 -12.07 -14.80
N ASN A 31 -29.99 -11.30 -15.64
CA ASN A 31 -31.06 -10.42 -15.16
C ASN A 31 -32.31 -11.25 -14.87
N TYR A 32 -32.83 -11.12 -13.65
CA TYR A 32 -34.09 -11.75 -13.23
C TYR A 32 -35.19 -10.68 -13.19
N ASP A 33 -36.36 -10.99 -13.76
CA ASP A 33 -37.49 -10.05 -13.83
C ASP A 33 -38.21 -9.86 -12.48
N SER A 34 -38.05 -10.79 -11.54
CA SER A 34 -38.58 -10.67 -10.19
C SER A 34 -37.77 -11.43 -9.13
N VAL A 35 -37.89 -11.02 -7.88
CA VAL A 35 -37.27 -11.69 -6.72
C VAL A 35 -37.75 -13.15 -6.59
N MET A 36 -38.99 -13.44 -7.01
CA MET A 36 -39.54 -14.79 -6.94
C MET A 36 -38.93 -15.72 -7.99
N ASP A 37 -38.55 -15.18 -9.16
CA ASP A 37 -37.85 -15.95 -10.21
C ASP A 37 -36.41 -16.29 -9.79
N TYR A 38 -35.72 -15.35 -9.13
CA TYR A 38 -34.41 -15.62 -8.51
C TYR A 38 -34.49 -16.73 -7.45
N VAL A 39 -35.49 -16.67 -6.57
CA VAL A 39 -35.66 -17.66 -5.50
C VAL A 39 -36.04 -19.04 -6.07
N ALA A 40 -36.86 -19.09 -7.12
CA ALA A 40 -37.21 -20.34 -7.79
C ALA A 40 -36.01 -20.99 -8.49
N ASP A 41 -35.18 -20.20 -9.19
CA ASP A 41 -33.95 -20.65 -9.85
C ASP A 41 -32.89 -21.11 -8.84
N ALA A 42 -32.74 -20.40 -7.71
CA ALA A 42 -31.86 -20.78 -6.61
C ALA A 42 -32.31 -22.07 -5.90
N GLN A 43 -33.63 -22.35 -5.86
CA GLN A 43 -34.18 -23.56 -5.26
C GLN A 43 -34.18 -24.77 -6.21
N ALA A 44 -34.12 -24.55 -7.54
CA ALA A 44 -34.15 -25.60 -8.55
C ALA A 44 -32.76 -26.11 -8.99
N ASN A 45 -31.70 -25.33 -8.78
CA ASN A 45 -30.36 -25.65 -9.29
C ASN A 45 -29.50 -26.46 -8.31
N ASP A 46 -29.58 -27.79 -8.41
CA ASP A 46 -28.62 -28.74 -7.78
C ASP A 46 -27.15 -28.43 -8.19
N GLU A 47 -26.97 -27.88 -9.39
CA GLU A 47 -25.67 -27.46 -9.92
C GLU A 47 -25.13 -26.19 -9.23
N ALA A 48 -26.01 -25.26 -8.80
CA ALA A 48 -25.63 -24.09 -8.00
C ALA A 48 -25.19 -24.52 -6.60
N ASP A 49 -25.84 -25.52 -6.00
CA ASP A 49 -25.44 -26.06 -4.71
C ASP A 49 -24.07 -26.75 -4.79
N SER A 50 -23.77 -27.42 -5.91
CA SER A 50 -22.43 -28.00 -6.17
C SER A 50 -21.33 -26.94 -6.35
N LYS A 51 -21.61 -25.84 -7.07
CA LYS A 51 -20.69 -24.72 -7.27
C LYS A 51 -20.46 -23.93 -5.97
N ILE A 52 -21.50 -23.75 -5.16
CA ILE A 52 -21.41 -23.12 -3.84
C ILE A 52 -20.59 -24.00 -2.87
N ARG A 53 -20.82 -25.32 -2.86
CA ARG A 53 -20.04 -26.26 -2.04
C ARG A 53 -18.57 -26.32 -2.49
N PHE A 54 -18.31 -26.35 -3.79
CA PHE A 54 -16.97 -26.29 -4.34
C PHE A 54 -16.29 -24.95 -4.03
N GLY A 55 -16.99 -23.82 -4.17
CA GLY A 55 -16.49 -22.50 -3.80
C GLY A 55 -16.15 -22.38 -2.31
N ARG A 56 -16.99 -22.93 -1.41
CA ARG A 56 -16.68 -23.02 0.03
C ARG A 56 -15.48 -23.91 0.30
N PHE A 57 -15.34 -25.03 -0.41
CA PHE A 57 -14.18 -25.91 -0.29
C PHE A 57 -12.89 -25.22 -0.76
N VAL A 58 -12.92 -24.56 -1.92
CA VAL A 58 -11.78 -23.79 -2.45
C VAL A 58 -11.43 -22.62 -1.53
N ASN A 59 -12.41 -21.87 -1.02
CA ASN A 59 -12.17 -20.79 -0.05
C ASN A 59 -11.63 -21.33 1.27
N GLY A 60 -12.13 -22.47 1.76
CA GLY A 60 -11.61 -23.13 2.96
C GLY A 60 -10.17 -23.62 2.78
N LEU A 61 -9.86 -24.23 1.64
CA LEU A 61 -8.51 -24.66 1.29
C LEU A 61 -7.58 -23.45 1.09
N SER A 62 -8.04 -22.40 0.43
CA SER A 62 -7.31 -21.15 0.24
C SER A 62 -7.03 -20.47 1.58
N ASN A 63 -8.03 -20.37 2.47
CA ASN A 63 -7.83 -19.85 3.82
C ASN A 63 -6.85 -20.70 4.63
N PHE A 64 -6.93 -22.03 4.56
CA PHE A 64 -5.97 -22.91 5.22
C PHE A 64 -4.55 -22.72 4.64
N VAL A 65 -4.41 -22.64 3.31
CA VAL A 65 -3.11 -22.47 2.66
C VAL A 65 -2.53 -21.07 2.91
N ILE A 66 -3.34 -20.01 2.84
CA ILE A 66 -2.91 -18.61 2.97
C ILE A 66 -2.73 -18.23 4.44
N ASN A 67 -3.73 -18.45 5.29
CA ASN A 67 -3.71 -17.96 6.66
C ASN A 67 -3.03 -18.96 7.61
N ASP A 68 -3.34 -20.25 7.50
CA ASP A 68 -2.85 -21.24 8.47
C ASP A 68 -1.49 -21.79 8.08
N PHE A 69 -1.25 -22.12 6.80
CA PHE A 69 0.02 -22.68 6.35
C PHE A 69 1.02 -21.58 6.00
N LEU A 70 0.72 -20.73 5.01
CA LEU A 70 1.57 -19.61 4.62
C LEU A 70 1.68 -18.62 5.75
N GLY A 71 0.59 -18.24 6.44
CA GLY A 71 0.68 -17.35 7.60
C GLY A 71 1.52 -17.92 8.74
N THR A 72 1.48 -19.23 9.02
CA THR A 72 2.36 -19.85 10.03
C THR A 72 3.81 -19.96 9.56
N VAL A 73 4.04 -20.34 8.31
CA VAL A 73 5.38 -20.39 7.71
C VAL A 73 5.97 -18.99 7.62
N LEU A 74 5.17 -18.00 7.23
CA LEU A 74 5.53 -16.59 7.23
C LEU A 74 5.76 -16.11 8.66
N LYS A 75 4.99 -16.49 9.69
CA LYS A 75 5.35 -16.16 11.09
C LYS A 75 6.69 -16.78 11.54
N LEU A 76 7.10 -17.90 10.94
CA LEU A 76 8.41 -18.51 11.20
C LEU A 76 9.55 -17.82 10.42
N VAL A 77 9.25 -17.17 9.30
CA VAL A 77 10.24 -16.63 8.33
C VAL A 77 10.29 -15.10 8.33
N ILE A 78 9.13 -14.43 8.44
CA ILE A 78 8.98 -13.02 8.80
C ILE A 78 9.52 -12.91 10.23
N PRO A 79 10.67 -12.27 10.40
CA PRO A 79 11.25 -12.13 11.72
C PRO A 79 10.29 -11.31 12.59
N ASP A 80 10.05 -11.76 13.82
CA ASP A 80 10.06 -10.85 14.97
C ASP A 80 11.42 -10.16 14.94
N SER A 81 11.51 -9.07 14.18
CA SER A 81 12.67 -8.22 14.14
C SER A 81 12.54 -7.28 15.32
N ALA A 82 13.59 -7.14 16.13
CA ALA A 82 13.64 -6.09 17.16
C ALA A 82 13.49 -4.67 16.57
N ALA A 83 13.58 -4.53 15.24
CA ALA A 83 13.35 -3.28 14.52
C ALA A 83 11.87 -3.02 14.17
N VAL A 84 10.98 -4.01 14.30
CA VAL A 84 9.53 -3.85 14.11
C VAL A 84 8.90 -3.80 15.50
N ALA A 85 8.41 -2.63 15.88
CA ALA A 85 7.73 -2.47 17.16
C ALA A 85 6.45 -3.31 17.19
N ASP A 86 6.23 -3.96 18.32
CA ASP A 86 4.98 -4.65 18.61
C ASP A 86 3.85 -3.62 18.67
N TYR A 87 2.78 -3.84 17.89
CA TYR A 87 1.66 -2.91 17.84
C TYR A 87 1.02 -2.71 19.21
N GLU A 88 0.96 -3.76 20.04
CA GLU A 88 0.42 -3.66 21.40
C GLU A 88 1.29 -2.80 22.34
N LYS A 89 2.55 -2.57 21.97
CA LYS A 89 3.51 -1.75 22.70
C LYS A 89 3.83 -0.44 21.97
N PHE A 90 3.11 -0.15 20.89
CA PHE A 90 3.28 1.08 20.14
C PHE A 90 2.72 2.23 20.98
N ASP A 91 3.61 3.12 21.41
CA ASP A 91 3.24 4.35 22.08
C ASP A 91 3.19 5.48 21.06
N ILE A 92 2.02 6.09 20.92
CA ILE A 92 1.83 7.24 20.03
C ILE A 92 2.48 8.50 20.60
N ASP A 93 2.65 8.58 21.92
CA ASP A 93 3.21 9.74 22.61
C ASP A 93 4.74 9.79 22.45
N GLU A 94 5.39 8.62 22.29
CA GLU A 94 6.81 8.50 21.91
C GLU A 94 7.03 8.61 20.39
N TYR A 95 5.97 8.80 19.59
CA TYR A 95 6.09 8.87 18.14
C TYR A 95 6.61 10.22 17.67
N ASP A 96 7.94 10.32 17.45
CA ASP A 96 8.53 11.58 16.98
C ASP A 96 7.88 12.10 15.71
N ASN A 97 7.74 13.42 15.64
CA ASN A 97 7.13 14.14 14.52
C ASN A 97 5.69 13.70 14.25
N PHE A 98 4.98 13.28 15.31
CA PHE A 98 3.53 13.24 15.28
C PHE A 98 2.96 14.65 15.33
N TYR A 99 1.88 14.85 14.58
CA TYR A 99 1.11 16.08 14.60
C TYR A 99 -0.27 15.71 15.10
N GLU A 100 -0.53 15.97 16.37
CA GLU A 100 -1.78 15.63 17.07
C GLU A 100 -3.00 16.37 16.50
N GLY A 101 -2.77 17.41 15.69
CA GLY A 101 -3.83 18.23 15.12
C GLY A 101 -4.36 19.20 16.17
N THR A 102 -5.68 19.17 16.37
CA THR A 102 -6.35 20.02 17.35
C THR A 102 -7.05 19.15 18.39
N GLU A 103 -6.83 19.43 19.67
CA GLU A 103 -7.39 18.64 20.79
C GLU A 103 -8.92 18.55 20.78
N THR A 104 -9.60 19.59 20.29
CA THR A 104 -11.06 19.68 20.29
C THR A 104 -11.60 19.67 18.87
N PHE A 105 -12.77 19.07 18.68
CA PHE A 105 -13.55 19.35 17.48
C PHE A 105 -14.44 20.57 17.76
N ILE A 106 -14.54 21.49 16.80
CA ILE A 106 -15.45 22.64 16.93
C ILE A 106 -16.68 22.36 16.07
N ASP A 107 -17.85 22.52 16.68
CA ASP A 107 -19.13 22.29 15.99
C ASP A 107 -19.68 23.58 15.36
N GLU A 108 -19.07 24.73 15.69
CA GLU A 108 -19.48 26.05 15.20
C GLU A 108 -18.29 26.81 14.60
N PRO A 109 -18.47 27.51 13.47
CA PRO A 109 -17.40 28.31 12.86
C PRO A 109 -16.86 29.38 13.82
N GLN A 110 -15.54 29.42 14.01
CA GLN A 110 -14.85 30.45 14.80
C GLN A 110 -13.94 31.31 13.91
N GLY A 111 -13.67 32.55 14.35
CA GLY A 111 -12.79 33.48 13.63
C GLY A 111 -13.43 34.13 12.41
N GLU A 112 -12.59 34.51 11.44
CA GLU A 112 -13.08 34.95 10.13
C GLU A 112 -13.61 33.72 9.38
N LYS A 113 -14.88 33.77 8.95
CA LYS A 113 -15.58 32.64 8.31
C LYS A 113 -15.11 32.42 6.85
N VAL A 114 -13.80 32.29 6.64
CA VAL A 114 -13.18 32.25 5.32
C VAL A 114 -12.23 31.07 5.25
N TRP A 115 -12.51 30.17 4.33
CA TRP A 115 -11.56 29.13 3.97
C TRP A 115 -10.48 29.71 3.06
N SER A 116 -9.23 29.52 3.45
CA SER A 116 -8.07 29.82 2.62
C SER A 116 -7.43 28.52 2.14
N LEU A 117 -7.06 28.49 0.87
CA LEU A 117 -6.44 27.33 0.24
C LEU A 117 -5.15 27.73 -0.47
N GLY A 118 -4.06 27.01 -0.17
CA GLY A 118 -2.82 27.05 -0.92
C GLY A 118 -2.64 25.75 -1.71
N TYR A 119 -2.13 25.84 -2.94
CA TYR A 119 -1.80 24.68 -3.76
C TYR A 119 -0.38 24.81 -4.30
N GLY A 120 0.37 23.71 -4.25
CA GLY A 120 1.67 23.58 -4.88
C GLY A 120 1.86 22.18 -5.47
N LYS A 121 2.68 22.09 -6.52
CA LYS A 121 3.13 20.80 -7.06
C LYS A 121 4.59 20.88 -7.48
N ALA A 122 5.27 19.75 -7.44
CA ALA A 122 6.63 19.59 -7.93
C ALA A 122 6.81 18.17 -8.48
N SER A 123 7.73 18.00 -9.42
CA SER A 123 8.21 16.67 -9.82
C SER A 123 8.93 16.02 -8.64
N VAL A 124 8.78 14.70 -8.53
CA VAL A 124 9.56 13.85 -7.62
C VAL A 124 10.48 12.90 -8.37
N LEU A 125 10.65 13.10 -9.68
CA LEU A 125 11.66 12.35 -10.43
C LEU A 125 13.05 12.76 -9.96
N PRO A 126 13.96 11.78 -9.74
CA PRO A 126 15.35 12.05 -9.46
C PRO A 126 16.00 12.87 -10.57
N SER A 127 16.97 13.71 -10.21
CA SER A 127 17.71 14.51 -11.19
C SER A 127 18.53 13.67 -12.18
N ASP A 128 18.86 12.43 -11.82
CA ASP A 128 19.58 11.45 -12.66
C ASP A 128 18.64 10.45 -13.36
N PHE A 129 17.31 10.67 -13.31
CA PHE A 129 16.36 9.87 -14.04
C PHE A 129 16.61 10.01 -15.55
N GLY A 130 16.69 8.88 -16.27
CA GLY A 130 17.16 8.82 -17.65
C GLY A 130 18.62 8.38 -17.79
N GLU A 131 19.49 8.70 -16.83
CA GLU A 131 20.92 8.32 -16.85
C GLU A 131 21.17 6.89 -16.35
N LYS A 132 20.37 6.44 -15.37
CA LYS A 132 20.39 5.07 -14.85
C LYS A 132 18.98 4.49 -14.74
N GLN A 133 18.91 3.17 -14.63
CA GLN A 133 17.64 2.46 -14.48
C GLN A 133 17.23 2.38 -13.02
N TYR A 134 15.98 2.70 -12.74
CA TYR A 134 15.32 2.53 -11.45
C TYR A 134 14.38 1.33 -11.49
N ALA A 135 14.23 0.65 -10.36
CA ALA A 135 13.19 -0.36 -10.23
C ALA A 135 11.80 0.28 -10.28
N LYS A 136 10.89 -0.32 -11.04
CA LYS A 136 9.49 0.10 -11.12
C LYS A 136 8.64 -0.74 -10.17
N GLY A 137 7.67 -0.10 -9.53
CA GLY A 137 6.74 -0.77 -8.62
C GLY A 137 5.86 -1.80 -9.35
N ALA A 138 5.37 -2.79 -8.61
CA ALA A 138 4.27 -3.70 -8.99
C ALA A 138 4.47 -4.66 -10.18
N TYR A 139 5.67 -4.77 -10.76
CA TYR A 139 5.93 -5.75 -11.83
C TYR A 139 6.84 -6.89 -11.37
N VAL A 140 6.37 -8.13 -11.60
CA VAL A 140 7.14 -9.37 -11.41
C VAL A 140 7.18 -10.13 -12.73
N PRO A 141 8.36 -10.59 -13.21
CA PRO A 141 9.70 -10.40 -12.63
C PRO A 141 10.17 -8.94 -12.75
N TYR A 142 11.01 -8.51 -11.79
CA TYR A 142 11.45 -7.13 -11.56
C TYR A 142 11.68 -6.33 -12.85
N ILE A 143 10.96 -5.22 -13.00
CA ILE A 143 11.14 -4.31 -14.15
C ILE A 143 11.97 -3.11 -13.71
N PHE A 144 13.04 -2.87 -14.46
CA PHE A 144 13.86 -1.67 -14.33
C PHE A 144 13.64 -0.79 -15.55
N GLY A 145 13.56 0.52 -15.34
CA GLY A 145 13.40 1.49 -16.42
C GLY A 145 13.97 2.85 -16.03
N ASN A 146 14.32 3.62 -17.06
CA ASN A 146 14.84 4.98 -16.96
C ASN A 146 13.96 5.99 -17.74
N GLU A 147 12.79 5.55 -18.19
CA GLU A 147 11.83 6.36 -18.96
C GLU A 147 10.45 6.27 -18.30
N MET A 148 9.71 7.37 -18.33
CA MET A 148 8.30 7.41 -17.91
C MET A 148 7.39 6.91 -19.03
N TYR A 149 6.15 6.59 -18.68
CA TYR A 149 5.13 6.34 -19.69
C TYR A 149 4.86 7.64 -20.46
N THR A 150 4.60 7.54 -21.76
CA THR A 150 4.14 8.68 -22.53
C THR A 150 2.63 8.60 -22.68
N ASP A 151 1.95 9.75 -22.57
CA ASP A 151 0.53 9.86 -22.90
C ASP A 151 0.28 9.62 -24.42
N GLU A 152 -0.98 9.65 -24.83
CA GLU A 152 -1.39 9.43 -26.23
C GLU A 152 -0.81 10.49 -27.20
N ASP A 153 -0.42 11.66 -26.67
CA ASP A 153 0.16 12.78 -27.40
C ASP A 153 1.71 12.74 -27.41
N GLY A 154 2.32 11.77 -26.71
CA GLY A 154 3.76 11.56 -26.66
C GLY A 154 4.48 12.34 -25.55
N ASN A 155 3.78 12.92 -24.57
CA ASN A 155 4.40 13.61 -23.44
C ASN A 155 4.69 12.62 -22.30
N GLU A 156 5.87 12.74 -21.68
CA GLU A 156 6.22 11.94 -20.51
C GLU A 156 5.31 12.25 -19.30
N GLU A 157 4.72 11.21 -18.72
CA GLU A 157 3.96 11.26 -17.47
C GLU A 157 4.93 11.39 -16.30
N ASP A 158 5.20 12.63 -15.90
CA ASP A 158 6.03 12.92 -14.74
C ASP A 158 5.37 12.47 -13.41
N LEU A 159 6.19 12.04 -12.46
CA LEU A 159 5.75 11.69 -11.11
C LEU A 159 5.73 12.95 -10.27
N MET A 160 4.59 13.26 -9.64
CA MET A 160 4.42 14.53 -8.94
C MET A 160 4.12 14.33 -7.45
N VAL A 161 4.58 15.28 -6.65
CA VAL A 161 4.01 15.58 -5.34
C VAL A 161 3.08 16.77 -5.48
N ARG A 162 1.88 16.68 -4.90
CA ARG A 162 0.87 17.74 -4.90
C ARG A 162 0.48 18.03 -3.46
N ALA A 163 0.62 19.27 -3.03
CA ALA A 163 0.29 19.70 -1.67
C ALA A 163 -0.86 20.71 -1.70
N VAL A 164 -1.85 20.48 -0.84
CA VAL A 164 -2.93 21.41 -0.53
C VAL A 164 -2.80 21.83 0.92
N VAL A 165 -2.77 23.13 1.17
CA VAL A 165 -2.82 23.69 2.53
C VAL A 165 -4.18 24.31 2.74
N MET A 166 -4.85 23.95 3.83
CA MET A 166 -6.16 24.46 4.20
C MET A 166 -6.10 25.20 5.53
N ASN A 167 -6.78 26.34 5.59
CA ASN A 167 -7.03 27.11 6.81
C ASN A 167 -8.51 27.49 6.84
N ASP A 168 -9.15 27.33 7.99
CA ASP A 168 -10.57 27.63 8.19
C ASP A 168 -10.83 29.06 8.71
N GLY A 169 -9.78 29.86 8.88
CA GLY A 169 -9.84 31.22 9.41
C GLY A 169 -10.04 31.30 10.93
N SER A 170 -10.07 30.16 11.63
CA SER A 170 -10.28 30.10 13.08
C SER A 170 -9.06 30.48 13.92
N GLY A 171 -7.87 30.53 13.30
CA GLY A 171 -6.60 30.72 13.98
C GLY A 171 -6.03 29.45 14.65
N ARG A 172 -6.70 28.30 14.53
CA ARG A 172 -6.30 27.03 15.15
C ARG A 172 -5.17 26.30 14.43
N GLY A 173 -4.81 26.75 13.23
CA GLY A 173 -3.67 26.25 12.48
C GLY A 173 -3.98 25.93 11.03
N ASN A 174 -2.94 25.53 10.32
CA ASN A 174 -3.00 25.08 8.93
C ASN A 174 -2.92 23.56 8.86
N VAL A 175 -3.70 22.97 7.96
CA VAL A 175 -3.66 21.52 7.67
C VAL A 175 -3.10 21.31 6.27
N VAL A 176 -2.14 20.41 6.13
CA VAL A 176 -1.53 20.06 4.84
C VAL A 176 -1.95 18.66 4.43
N PHE A 177 -2.40 18.52 3.19
CA PHE A 177 -2.63 17.26 2.50
C PHE A 177 -1.64 17.15 1.34
N ILE A 178 -0.88 16.06 1.32
CA ILE A 178 0.12 15.77 0.30
C ILE A 178 -0.32 14.49 -0.41
N ALA A 179 -0.51 14.58 -1.73
CA ALA A 179 -0.73 13.44 -2.61
C ALA A 179 0.54 13.21 -3.44
N LEU A 180 1.14 12.05 -3.27
CA LEU A 180 2.38 11.64 -3.92
C LEU A 180 2.11 10.55 -4.98
N ASP A 181 2.65 10.73 -6.17
CA ASP A 181 2.68 9.69 -7.20
C ASP A 181 3.72 8.64 -6.86
N ALA A 182 3.29 7.63 -6.10
CA ALA A 182 4.11 6.55 -5.57
C ALA A 182 3.27 5.28 -5.38
N ILE A 183 3.93 4.13 -5.38
CA ILE A 183 3.28 2.85 -5.05
C ILE A 183 2.89 2.80 -3.56
N GLY A 184 3.68 3.39 -2.68
CA GLY A 184 3.31 3.51 -1.28
C GLY A 184 4.41 4.12 -0.42
N PHE A 185 4.03 4.62 0.74
CA PHE A 185 4.93 5.20 1.74
C PHE A 185 4.69 4.50 3.08
N ALA A 186 5.76 4.18 3.80
CA ALA A 186 5.65 3.68 5.16
C ALA A 186 5.53 4.84 6.15
N ASN A 187 5.05 4.54 7.35
CA ASN A 187 4.99 5.50 8.46
C ASN A 187 6.36 6.14 8.78
N ALA A 188 7.46 5.38 8.64
CA ALA A 188 8.81 5.88 8.79
C ALA A 188 9.21 6.93 7.73
N ASP A 189 8.66 6.83 6.51
CA ASP A 189 8.91 7.79 5.44
C ASP A 189 8.10 9.07 5.66
N VAL A 190 6.84 8.92 6.10
CA VAL A 190 6.01 10.07 6.52
C VAL A 190 6.68 10.87 7.64
N ARG A 191 7.33 10.20 8.60
CA ARG A 191 8.10 10.88 9.66
C ARG A 191 9.26 11.70 9.12
N GLN A 192 9.97 11.20 8.11
CA GLN A 192 11.07 11.95 7.48
C GLN A 192 10.55 13.20 6.76
N VAL A 193 9.41 13.10 6.06
CA VAL A 193 8.75 14.26 5.45
C VAL A 193 8.37 15.31 6.51
N ARG A 194 7.79 14.86 7.63
CA ARG A 194 7.39 15.75 8.73
C ARG A 194 8.57 16.41 9.42
N GLU A 195 9.66 15.67 9.63
CA GLU A 195 10.93 16.20 10.15
C GLU A 195 11.51 17.26 9.22
N ALA A 196 11.58 16.99 7.91
CA ALA A 196 12.08 17.93 6.91
C ALA A 196 11.26 19.22 6.84
N LEU A 197 9.96 19.15 7.17
CA LEU A 197 9.05 20.29 7.17
C LEU A 197 8.90 20.98 8.54
N LYS A 198 9.58 20.53 9.60
CA LYS A 198 9.32 21.00 10.99
C LYS A 198 9.46 22.52 11.17
N ASP A 199 10.48 23.13 10.54
CA ASP A 199 10.73 24.56 10.68
C ASP A 199 9.69 25.39 9.92
N LEU A 200 9.26 24.91 8.75
CA LEU A 200 8.13 25.48 8.01
C LEU A 200 6.83 25.33 8.79
N ALA A 201 6.59 24.17 9.39
CA ALA A 201 5.41 23.91 10.18
C ALA A 201 5.31 24.84 11.38
N LYS A 202 6.42 25.04 12.10
CA LYS A 202 6.49 26.01 13.19
C LYS A 202 6.26 27.44 12.72
N LYS A 203 6.90 27.85 11.61
CA LYS A 203 6.78 29.21 11.06
C LYS A 203 5.35 29.55 10.62
N TYR A 204 4.65 28.59 10.03
CA TYR A 204 3.33 28.78 9.45
C TYR A 204 2.20 28.19 10.29
N ASN A 205 2.45 27.79 11.54
CA ASN A 205 1.44 27.18 12.41
C ASN A 205 0.71 25.99 11.74
N ILE A 206 1.47 25.09 11.11
CA ILE A 206 0.93 23.86 10.54
C ILE A 206 0.73 22.86 11.67
N VAL A 207 -0.51 22.45 11.88
CA VAL A 207 -0.92 21.55 12.99
C VAL A 207 -1.15 20.13 12.53
N SER A 208 -1.19 19.88 11.21
CA SER A 208 -1.34 18.53 10.66
C SER A 208 -0.70 18.43 9.28
N ILE A 209 0.03 17.33 9.04
CA ILE A 209 0.63 16.98 7.75
C ILE A 209 0.23 15.54 7.42
N ASN A 210 -0.62 15.40 6.41
CA ASN A 210 -1.17 14.14 5.93
C ASN A 210 -0.54 13.81 4.58
N VAL A 211 0.08 12.64 4.47
CA VAL A 211 0.72 12.17 3.23
C VAL A 211 -0.03 10.94 2.76
N SER A 212 -0.50 10.97 1.52
CA SER A 212 -1.12 9.85 0.82
C SER A 212 -0.38 9.57 -0.48
N CYS A 213 -0.48 8.32 -0.94
CA CYS A 213 0.05 7.89 -2.22
C CYS A 213 -1.10 7.51 -3.15
N THR A 214 -0.93 7.77 -4.45
CA THR A 214 -1.90 7.38 -5.48
C THR A 214 -1.90 5.87 -5.76
N HIS A 215 -0.90 5.15 -5.25
CA HIS A 215 -0.72 3.71 -5.47
C HIS A 215 -0.51 3.38 -6.95
N ILE A 216 0.31 4.18 -7.64
CA ILE A 216 0.63 3.94 -9.04
C ILE A 216 1.56 2.74 -9.21
N HIS A 217 1.30 1.94 -10.23
CA HIS A 217 2.07 0.75 -10.57
C HIS A 217 3.12 1.01 -11.66
N THR A 218 3.21 2.25 -12.14
CA THR A 218 4.08 2.65 -13.25
C THR A 218 5.30 3.47 -12.83
N GLY A 219 5.35 3.88 -11.56
CA GLY A 219 6.41 4.73 -11.01
C GLY A 219 7.57 3.95 -10.39
N ILE A 220 8.55 4.70 -9.86
CA ILE A 220 9.71 4.16 -9.15
C ILE A 220 9.24 3.43 -7.88
N ASP A 221 9.88 2.30 -7.58
CA ASP A 221 9.60 1.50 -6.38
C ASP A 221 9.96 2.26 -5.09
N SER A 222 8.97 2.97 -4.56
CA SER A 222 9.09 3.76 -3.32
C SER A 222 9.22 2.90 -2.06
N GLN A 223 8.86 1.61 -2.13
CA GLN A 223 8.80 0.72 -0.97
C GLN A 223 9.92 -0.32 -0.96
N GLY A 224 10.64 -0.48 -2.07
CA GLY A 224 11.76 -1.42 -2.18
C GLY A 224 11.35 -2.88 -2.12
N VAL A 225 10.07 -3.16 -2.38
CA VAL A 225 9.48 -4.50 -2.34
C VAL A 225 9.73 -5.24 -3.66
N TRP A 226 10.00 -4.50 -4.74
CA TRP A 226 10.01 -5.00 -6.12
C TRP A 226 11.41 -5.07 -6.74
N THR A 227 12.47 -4.77 -5.97
CA THR A 227 13.88 -4.88 -6.39
C THR A 227 14.49 -6.26 -6.09
N ASP A 228 14.30 -6.76 -4.86
CA ASP A 228 14.83 -8.04 -4.40
C ASP A 228 14.04 -8.60 -3.19
N PRO A 229 12.73 -8.92 -3.36
CA PRO A 229 11.91 -9.48 -2.29
C PRO A 229 12.51 -10.78 -1.73
N ILE A 230 13.10 -11.64 -2.57
CA ILE A 230 13.67 -12.91 -2.12
C ILE A 230 14.91 -12.69 -1.27
N GLY A 231 15.88 -11.89 -1.71
CA GLY A 231 17.07 -11.59 -0.93
C GLY A 231 16.77 -10.74 0.31
N CYS A 232 15.79 -9.84 0.24
CA CYS A 232 15.27 -9.13 1.41
C CYS A 232 14.66 -10.09 2.43
N ILE A 233 13.79 -11.02 2.00
CA ILE A 233 13.22 -12.07 2.87
C ILE A 233 14.34 -12.87 3.53
N ILE A 234 15.28 -13.40 2.74
CA ILE A 234 16.38 -14.23 3.25
C ILE A 234 17.21 -13.45 4.26
N ASN A 235 17.67 -12.24 3.93
CA ASN A 235 18.47 -11.43 4.84
C ASN A 235 17.70 -11.08 6.13
N ASN A 236 16.42 -10.71 5.99
CA ASN A 236 15.61 -10.32 7.14
C ASN A 236 15.29 -11.53 8.03
N SER A 237 15.12 -12.74 7.49
CA SER A 237 15.02 -13.97 8.30
C SER A 237 16.26 -14.21 9.17
N PHE A 238 17.44 -13.75 8.76
CA PHE A 238 18.68 -13.81 9.55
C PHE A 238 18.98 -12.53 10.34
N SER A 239 18.20 -11.46 10.17
CA SER A 239 18.43 -10.15 10.81
C SER A 239 18.29 -10.15 12.33
N LYS A 240 17.74 -11.22 12.94
CA LYS A 240 17.71 -11.42 14.39
C LYS A 240 19.10 -11.34 15.06
N ILE A 241 20.16 -11.61 14.30
CA ILE A 241 21.55 -11.60 14.77
C ILE A 241 22.23 -10.24 14.51
N THR A 242 21.89 -9.55 13.42
CA THR A 242 22.61 -8.36 12.95
C THR A 242 21.89 -7.04 13.21
N ARG A 243 20.58 -7.07 13.54
CA ARG A 243 19.67 -5.91 13.62
C ARG A 243 19.62 -5.03 12.35
N ASN A 244 20.23 -5.48 11.26
CA ASN A 244 20.25 -4.76 9.99
C ASN A 244 19.19 -5.36 9.07
N VAL A 245 17.99 -4.77 9.12
CA VAL A 245 16.93 -5.04 8.14
C VAL A 245 17.38 -4.45 6.80
N LYS A 246 17.35 -5.26 5.74
CA LYS A 246 17.48 -4.75 4.37
C LYS A 246 16.09 -4.53 3.78
N TYR A 247 15.96 -3.43 3.10
CA TYR A 247 14.84 -3.11 2.22
C TYR A 247 15.44 -2.73 0.87
N GLY A 248 14.77 -3.07 -0.22
CA GLY A 248 15.27 -2.82 -1.57
C GLY A 248 15.06 -1.38 -2.04
N VAL A 249 14.73 -0.45 -1.14
CA VAL A 249 14.51 0.97 -1.46
C VAL A 249 15.87 1.57 -1.77
N GLU A 250 16.06 2.04 -3.00
CA GLU A 250 17.18 2.89 -3.35
C GLU A 250 16.90 4.31 -2.83
N ARG A 251 17.28 4.63 -1.58
CA ARG A 251 16.91 5.91 -0.94
C ARG A 251 17.39 7.18 -1.65
N SER A 252 18.28 7.07 -2.64
CA SER A 252 18.76 8.24 -3.38
C SER A 252 17.66 9.00 -4.14
N PHE A 253 16.46 8.43 -4.32
CA PHE A 253 15.30 9.18 -4.86
C PHE A 253 14.40 9.79 -3.78
N ILE A 254 14.59 9.44 -2.51
CA ILE A 254 13.82 9.97 -1.36
C ILE A 254 14.55 11.16 -0.71
N GLU A 255 15.90 11.14 -0.74
CA GLU A 255 16.79 12.21 -0.25
C GLU A 255 16.86 13.40 -1.21
#